data_AF-A0A1M5GEA5-F1
#
_entry.id   AF-A0A1M5GEA5-F1
#
_cell.length_a   1.000
_cell.length_b   1.000
_cell.length_c   1.000
_cell.angle_alpha   90.00
_cell.angle_beta   90.00
_cell.angle_gamma   90.00
#
_symmetry.space_group_name_H-M   'P 1'
#
loop_
_entity.id
_entity.type
_entity.pdbx_description
1 polymer ?
#
loop_
_entity_poly.entity_id
_entity_poly.type
_entity_poly.pdbx_seq_one_letter_code
_entity_poly.pdbx_strand_id
1 'polypeptide(L)'
;MSEEPTNNSFGILQSLKKLIFEDSPEPANSDPNLPPPLPVTENKTTETVTKNPQTNLTQNTSDLPATDIKQMKLKVLEILEKINQPGIDFFEVWNAAAEMGSVNAGTLKAAFTSLKYVDKTLDKEKLSRTGQNYATELKKVIDKETAGKQTQKQNLEQNLVKEKASLTDEVQQIEKSILELREKLSLKQKDLNEINSKYEPQLLDIDNKIAIGNTAVAEVVADIQNALNLIETNIN
;
A
#
# COMPACT_ATOMS: atom_id res chain seq x y z
N MET A 1 -46.29 15.70 -35.00
CA MET A 1 -45.72 14.70 -34.08
C MET A 1 -44.49 14.15 -34.77
N SER A 2 -43.32 14.44 -34.23
CA SER A 2 -42.04 14.04 -34.82
C SER A 2 -41.58 12.78 -34.11
N GLU A 3 -41.48 11.68 -34.84
CA GLU A 3 -40.92 10.43 -34.34
C GLU A 3 -39.39 10.57 -34.28
N GLU A 4 -38.83 10.45 -33.08
CA GLU A 4 -37.39 10.26 -32.87
C GLU A 4 -37.00 8.82 -33.25
N PRO A 5 -35.84 8.60 -33.90
CA PRO A 5 -35.38 7.26 -34.18
C PRO A 5 -34.85 6.61 -32.89
N THR A 6 -35.41 5.47 -32.54
CA THR A 6 -35.00 4.63 -31.42
C THR A 6 -33.57 4.11 -31.59
N ASN A 7 -32.70 4.45 -30.64
CA ASN A 7 -31.35 3.92 -30.49
C ASN A 7 -31.37 2.39 -30.28
N ASN A 8 -31.16 1.61 -31.33
CA ASN A 8 -31.00 0.15 -31.29
C ASN A 8 -29.55 -0.28 -30.94
N SER A 9 -28.98 0.26 -29.85
CA SER A 9 -27.61 -0.12 -29.41
C SER A 9 -27.54 -1.51 -28.75
N PHE A 10 -28.67 -2.11 -28.36
CA PHE A 10 -28.68 -3.24 -27.42
C PHE A 10 -28.30 -4.62 -28.03
N GLY A 11 -28.31 -4.78 -29.36
CA GLY A 11 -27.99 -6.05 -30.03
C GLY A 11 -26.57 -6.16 -30.57
N ILE A 12 -25.91 -5.04 -30.80
CA ILE A 12 -24.72 -4.92 -31.66
C ILE A 12 -23.45 -5.41 -30.95
N LEU A 13 -23.37 -5.38 -29.62
CA LEU A 13 -22.13 -5.75 -28.90
C LEU A 13 -22.01 -7.24 -28.54
N GLN A 14 -23.08 -8.03 -28.70
CA GLN A 14 -23.09 -9.42 -28.23
C GLN A 14 -22.20 -10.35 -29.05
N SER A 15 -21.99 -10.04 -30.32
CA SER A 15 -21.23 -10.84 -31.28
C SER A 15 -19.74 -10.56 -31.26
N LEU A 16 -19.33 -9.29 -31.14
CA LEU A 16 -17.95 -8.94 -30.80
C LEU A 16 -17.54 -9.51 -29.44
N LYS A 17 -18.43 -9.45 -28.45
CA LYS A 17 -18.24 -10.09 -27.15
C LYS A 17 -18.01 -11.60 -27.33
N LYS A 18 -18.83 -12.28 -28.13
CA LYS A 18 -18.69 -13.71 -28.41
C LYS A 18 -17.33 -14.06 -29.05
N LEU A 19 -16.93 -13.37 -30.12
CA LEU A 19 -15.65 -13.61 -30.81
C LEU A 19 -14.42 -13.33 -29.92
N ILE A 20 -14.47 -12.25 -29.12
CA ILE A 20 -13.36 -11.82 -28.27
C ILE A 20 -13.17 -12.74 -27.04
N PHE A 21 -14.21 -13.48 -26.64
CA PHE A 21 -14.21 -14.34 -25.45
C PHE A 21 -14.26 -15.85 -25.72
N GLU A 22 -14.62 -16.32 -26.93
CA GLU A 22 -14.62 -17.75 -27.28
C GLU A 22 -13.28 -18.28 -27.83
N ASP A 23 -12.34 -17.41 -28.23
CA ASP A 23 -11.05 -17.83 -28.83
C ASP A 23 -9.91 -18.02 -27.81
N SER A 24 -10.23 -18.16 -26.52
CA SER A 24 -9.26 -18.49 -25.47
C SER A 24 -9.37 -19.98 -25.16
N PRO A 25 -8.41 -20.83 -25.59
CA PRO A 25 -8.45 -22.24 -25.21
C PRO A 25 -8.33 -22.34 -23.68
N GLU A 26 -9.36 -22.89 -23.04
CA GLU A 26 -9.26 -23.38 -21.67
C GLU A 26 -8.11 -24.40 -21.62
N PRO A 27 -7.14 -24.28 -20.70
CA PRO A 27 -6.22 -25.38 -20.44
C PRO A 27 -7.05 -26.53 -19.87
N ALA A 28 -7.18 -27.59 -20.67
CA ALA A 28 -7.80 -28.84 -20.25
C ALA A 28 -7.08 -29.37 -19.01
N ASN A 29 -7.84 -29.48 -17.91
CA ASN A 29 -7.43 -30.21 -16.72
C ASN A 29 -7.25 -31.69 -17.10
N SER A 30 -6.04 -32.22 -16.89
CA SER A 30 -5.83 -33.64 -16.61
C SER A 30 -5.10 -33.77 -15.27
N ASP A 31 -5.73 -34.58 -14.43
CA ASP A 31 -5.53 -34.77 -12.99
C ASP A 31 -4.31 -35.71 -12.68
N PRO A 32 -4.05 -36.15 -11.43
CA PRO A 32 -2.80 -35.92 -10.71
C PRO A 32 -1.90 -37.16 -10.58
N ASN A 33 -0.59 -36.96 -10.44
CA ASN A 33 0.23 -37.90 -9.65
C ASN A 33 1.54 -37.24 -9.16
N LEU A 34 1.66 -37.08 -7.84
CA LEU A 34 2.91 -36.82 -7.11
C LEU A 34 3.67 -38.16 -6.93
N PRO A 35 5.02 -38.15 -6.80
CA PRO A 35 5.63 -38.12 -5.46
C PRO A 35 6.98 -37.33 -5.42
N PRO A 36 7.78 -37.28 -4.32
CA PRO A 36 8.05 -36.07 -3.50
C PRO A 36 9.55 -35.61 -3.53
N PRO A 37 9.97 -34.58 -2.74
CA PRO A 37 11.04 -33.61 -3.07
C PRO A 37 12.38 -33.80 -2.35
N LEU A 38 13.44 -33.10 -2.79
CA LEU A 38 14.72 -32.89 -2.06
C LEU A 38 15.48 -31.62 -2.56
N PRO A 39 16.48 -31.06 -1.81
CA PRO A 39 16.42 -29.69 -1.26
C PRO A 39 17.52 -28.69 -1.71
N VAL A 40 17.20 -27.39 -1.53
CA VAL A 40 17.99 -26.19 -1.15
C VAL A 40 19.40 -25.98 -1.76
N THR A 41 19.64 -24.81 -2.37
CA THR A 41 20.85 -24.01 -2.07
C THR A 41 20.62 -22.52 -2.30
N GLU A 42 20.86 -21.73 -1.24
CA GLU A 42 21.04 -20.29 -1.28
C GLU A 42 22.27 -19.91 -2.10
N ASN A 43 22.21 -18.78 -2.82
CA ASN A 43 23.40 -17.94 -2.94
C ASN A 43 23.03 -16.46 -3.10
N LYS A 44 23.63 -15.69 -2.19
CA LYS A 44 23.54 -14.24 -1.97
C LYS A 44 24.74 -13.60 -2.66
N THR A 45 24.58 -12.69 -3.63
CA THR A 45 25.48 -11.52 -3.75
C THR A 45 24.99 -10.42 -4.70
N THR A 46 25.00 -9.20 -4.14
CA THR A 46 25.36 -7.88 -4.69
C THR A 46 24.55 -7.18 -5.79
N GLU A 47 24.00 -6.05 -5.35
CA GLU A 47 23.54 -4.90 -6.11
C GLU A 47 24.62 -4.32 -7.04
N THR A 48 24.21 -3.92 -8.24
CA THR A 48 24.81 -2.78 -8.95
C THR A 48 23.68 -1.93 -9.53
N VAL A 49 23.61 -0.70 -9.05
CA VAL A 49 22.72 0.37 -9.54
C VAL A 49 23.15 0.78 -10.94
N THR A 50 22.25 0.70 -11.93
CA THR A 50 22.39 1.46 -13.18
C THR A 50 21.06 2.07 -13.59
N LYS A 51 21.18 3.32 -14.06
CA LYS A 51 20.18 4.35 -14.30
C LYS A 51 19.14 4.02 -15.38
N ASN A 52 17.95 4.60 -15.21
CA ASN A 52 16.81 4.73 -16.13
C ASN A 52 16.22 3.43 -16.72
N PRO A 53 15.02 2.99 -16.28
CA PRO A 53 14.25 2.03 -17.05
C PRO A 53 13.62 2.73 -18.25
N GLN A 54 14.15 2.48 -19.45
CA GLN A 54 13.34 2.53 -20.67
C GLN A 54 12.16 1.56 -20.48
N THR A 55 10.94 2.07 -20.62
CA THR A 55 9.72 1.26 -20.62
C THR A 55 9.69 0.38 -21.87
N ASN A 56 10.10 -0.88 -21.76
CA ASN A 56 9.74 -1.91 -22.72
C ASN A 56 8.23 -2.17 -22.60
N LEU A 57 7.47 -1.69 -23.59
CA LEU A 57 6.01 -1.86 -23.74
C LEU A 57 5.58 -3.30 -24.11
N THR A 58 6.50 -4.27 -24.03
CA THR A 58 6.22 -5.70 -24.25
C THR A 58 6.52 -6.47 -22.98
N GLN A 59 5.73 -6.25 -21.92
CA GLN A 59 5.65 -7.22 -20.84
C GLN A 59 4.85 -8.43 -21.32
N ASN A 60 5.37 -9.61 -21.03
CA ASN A 60 4.76 -10.90 -21.37
C ASN A 60 3.40 -10.98 -20.64
N THR A 61 2.29 -10.82 -21.37
CA THR A 61 0.93 -10.89 -20.81
C THR A 61 0.48 -12.31 -20.49
N SER A 62 1.35 -13.30 -20.71
CA SER A 62 1.09 -14.73 -20.56
C SER A 62 0.77 -15.15 -19.11
N ASP A 63 1.15 -14.33 -18.12
CA ASP A 63 0.90 -14.60 -16.69
C ASP A 63 -0.28 -13.77 -16.11
N LEU A 64 -0.98 -12.98 -16.93
CA LEU A 64 -2.15 -12.25 -16.44
C LEU A 64 -3.33 -13.23 -16.25
N PRO A 65 -4.07 -13.15 -15.14
CA PRO A 65 -5.28 -13.94 -14.96
C PRO A 65 -6.22 -13.69 -16.14
N ALA A 66 -6.77 -14.75 -16.73
CA ALA A 66 -7.70 -14.63 -17.87
C ALA A 66 -8.87 -13.67 -17.58
N THR A 67 -9.24 -13.52 -16.31
CA THR A 67 -10.24 -12.57 -15.81
C THR A 67 -9.86 -11.09 -16.07
N ASP A 68 -8.59 -10.73 -15.95
CA ASP A 68 -8.13 -9.34 -16.09
C ASP A 68 -8.09 -8.93 -17.57
N ILE A 69 -7.64 -9.85 -18.43
CA ILE A 69 -7.72 -9.69 -19.89
C ILE A 69 -9.18 -9.58 -20.32
N LYS A 70 -10.07 -10.37 -19.71
CA LYS A 70 -11.52 -10.34 -19.99
C LYS A 70 -12.13 -8.99 -19.63
N GLN A 71 -11.82 -8.45 -18.46
CA GLN A 71 -12.27 -7.14 -18.01
C GLN A 71 -11.73 -6.01 -18.88
N MET A 72 -10.47 -6.09 -19.31
CA MET A 72 -9.88 -5.08 -20.19
C MET A 72 -10.54 -5.07 -21.57
N LYS A 73 -10.81 -6.25 -22.14
CA LYS A 73 -11.57 -6.40 -23.38
C LYS A 73 -12.99 -5.80 -23.27
N LEU A 74 -13.67 -5.95 -22.13
CA LEU A 74 -14.96 -5.30 -21.89
C LEU A 74 -14.85 -3.77 -21.86
N LYS A 75 -13.83 -3.22 -21.19
CA LYS A 75 -13.58 -1.77 -21.18
C LYS A 75 -13.34 -1.22 -22.58
N VAL A 76 -12.58 -1.94 -23.41
CA VAL A 76 -12.34 -1.56 -24.81
C VAL A 76 -13.66 -1.50 -25.59
N LEU A 77 -14.57 -2.45 -25.38
CA LEU A 77 -15.90 -2.45 -26.01
C LEU A 77 -16.75 -1.27 -25.53
N GLU A 78 -16.74 -0.94 -24.24
CA GLU A 78 -17.44 0.25 -23.71
C GLU A 78 -16.89 1.56 -24.29
N ILE A 79 -15.57 1.64 -24.53
CA ILE A 79 -14.95 2.80 -25.15
C ILE A 79 -15.40 2.91 -26.61
N LEU A 80 -15.42 1.79 -27.34
CA LEU A 80 -15.89 1.73 -28.72
C LEU A 80 -17.34 2.20 -28.85
N GLU A 81 -18.22 1.81 -27.92
CA GLU A 81 -19.60 2.27 -27.87
C GLU A 81 -19.69 3.79 -27.65
N LYS A 82 -18.86 4.35 -26.75
CA LYS A 82 -18.84 5.80 -26.48
C LYS A 82 -18.35 6.65 -27.65
N ILE A 83 -17.47 6.12 -28.47
CA ILE A 83 -16.94 6.83 -29.66
C ILE A 83 -17.72 6.49 -30.94
N ASN A 84 -18.77 5.66 -30.81
CA ASN A 84 -19.56 5.21 -31.95
C ASN A 84 -20.22 6.39 -32.66
N GLN A 85 -20.09 6.44 -33.98
CA GLN A 85 -20.72 7.48 -34.79
C GLN A 85 -22.15 7.08 -35.18
N PRO A 86 -23.06 8.04 -35.39
CA PRO A 86 -24.41 7.71 -35.83
C PRO A 86 -24.42 7.17 -37.27
N GLY A 87 -25.26 6.15 -37.50
CA GLY A 87 -25.45 5.52 -38.81
C GLY A 87 -24.53 4.33 -39.05
N ILE A 88 -24.60 3.76 -40.26
CA ILE A 88 -23.81 2.57 -40.60
C ILE A 88 -22.39 3.00 -40.99
N ASP A 89 -21.39 2.49 -40.27
CA ASP A 89 -19.99 2.79 -40.50
C ASP A 89 -19.05 1.59 -40.28
N PHE A 90 -17.77 1.84 -40.04
CA PHE A 90 -16.78 0.78 -39.79
C PHE A 90 -17.15 -0.14 -38.65
N PHE A 91 -17.71 0.38 -37.56
CA PHE A 91 -18.02 -0.42 -36.39
C PHE A 91 -19.09 -1.47 -36.70
N GLU A 92 -20.15 -1.07 -37.41
CA GLU A 92 -21.22 -1.98 -37.80
C GLU A 92 -20.78 -3.02 -38.83
N VAL A 93 -19.91 -2.63 -39.78
CA VAL A 93 -19.35 -3.59 -40.75
C VAL A 93 -18.39 -4.57 -40.08
N TRP A 94 -17.58 -4.11 -39.12
CA TRP A 94 -16.69 -4.95 -38.34
C TRP A 94 -17.46 -5.93 -37.46
N ASN A 95 -18.53 -5.46 -36.82
CA ASN A 95 -19.39 -6.29 -35.99
C ASN A 95 -20.16 -7.34 -36.82
N ALA A 96 -20.76 -6.94 -37.95
CA ALA A 96 -21.42 -7.88 -38.85
C ALA A 96 -20.45 -8.93 -39.41
N ALA A 97 -19.19 -8.56 -39.70
CA ALA A 97 -18.17 -9.52 -40.09
C ALA A 97 -17.82 -10.49 -38.94
N ALA A 98 -17.73 -9.99 -37.70
CA ALA A 98 -17.53 -10.82 -36.51
C ALA A 98 -18.69 -11.81 -36.29
N GLU A 99 -19.94 -11.39 -36.53
CA GLU A 99 -21.14 -12.25 -36.48
C GLU A 99 -21.10 -13.41 -37.47
N MET A 100 -20.44 -13.21 -38.60
CA MET A 100 -20.20 -14.26 -39.60
C MET A 100 -19.11 -15.26 -39.17
N GLY A 101 -18.58 -15.14 -37.95
CA GLY A 101 -17.69 -16.11 -37.30
C GLY A 101 -16.20 -15.74 -37.35
N SER A 102 -15.80 -14.76 -38.15
CA SER A 102 -14.43 -14.20 -38.12
C SER A 102 -14.35 -12.91 -38.91
N VAL A 103 -13.40 -12.03 -38.56
CA VAL A 103 -13.14 -10.80 -39.33
C VAL A 103 -12.04 -11.07 -40.35
N ASN A 104 -12.42 -11.31 -41.60
CA ASN A 104 -11.51 -11.55 -42.72
C ASN A 104 -11.99 -10.84 -43.99
N ALA A 105 -11.20 -10.89 -45.07
CA ALA A 105 -11.54 -10.20 -46.32
C ALA A 105 -12.91 -10.62 -46.91
N GLY A 106 -13.27 -11.90 -46.77
CA GLY A 106 -14.55 -12.44 -47.25
C GLY A 106 -15.74 -11.94 -46.42
N THR A 107 -15.67 -12.04 -45.10
CA THR A 107 -16.74 -11.60 -44.18
C THR A 107 -16.90 -10.08 -44.17
N LEU A 108 -15.80 -9.31 -44.23
CA LEU A 108 -15.86 -7.85 -44.37
C LEU A 108 -16.51 -7.42 -45.69
N LYS A 109 -16.16 -8.08 -46.81
CA LYS A 109 -16.78 -7.79 -48.11
C LYS A 109 -18.27 -8.10 -48.11
N ALA A 110 -18.67 -9.22 -47.51
CA ALA A 110 -20.06 -9.62 -47.37
C ALA A 110 -20.84 -8.63 -46.49
N ALA A 111 -20.34 -8.32 -45.30
CA ALA A 111 -20.93 -7.34 -44.38
C ALA A 111 -21.08 -5.96 -45.03
N PHE A 112 -20.02 -5.45 -45.67
CA PHE A 112 -20.08 -4.18 -46.41
C PHE A 112 -21.12 -4.20 -47.51
N THR A 113 -21.18 -5.28 -48.31
CA THR A 113 -22.14 -5.39 -49.42
C THR A 113 -23.57 -5.37 -48.89
N SER A 114 -23.87 -6.14 -47.84
CA SER A 114 -25.20 -6.20 -47.21
C SER A 114 -25.61 -4.85 -46.63
N LEU A 115 -24.72 -4.22 -45.86
CA LEU A 115 -25.03 -2.97 -45.17
C LEU A 115 -25.07 -1.75 -46.11
N LYS A 116 -24.36 -1.78 -47.24
CA LYS A 116 -24.45 -0.75 -48.29
C LYS A 116 -25.81 -0.72 -49.00
N TYR A 117 -26.59 -1.81 -48.94
CA TYR A 117 -27.97 -1.76 -49.42
C TYR A 117 -28.88 -0.96 -48.49
N VAL A 118 -28.59 -0.98 -47.19
CA VAL A 118 -29.34 -0.28 -46.14
C VAL A 118 -28.94 1.19 -46.05
N ASP A 119 -27.64 1.50 -46.12
CA ASP A 119 -27.12 2.87 -46.13
C ASP A 119 -26.27 3.11 -47.38
N LYS A 120 -26.79 3.93 -48.31
CA LYS A 120 -26.09 4.27 -49.57
C LYS A 120 -24.90 5.20 -49.36
N THR A 121 -24.80 5.86 -48.20
CA THR A 121 -23.64 6.67 -47.81
C THR A 121 -22.47 5.82 -47.34
N LEU A 122 -22.67 4.50 -47.16
CA LEU A 122 -21.59 3.57 -46.83
C LEU A 122 -20.72 3.31 -48.06
N ASP A 123 -19.51 3.84 -48.03
CA ASP A 123 -18.47 3.60 -49.02
C ASP A 123 -17.12 3.28 -48.35
N LYS A 124 -16.12 2.99 -49.19
CA LYS A 124 -14.77 2.66 -48.72
C LYS A 124 -14.13 3.82 -47.96
N GLU A 125 -14.38 5.05 -48.37
CA GLU A 125 -13.79 6.23 -47.76
C GLU A 125 -14.35 6.46 -46.36
N LYS A 126 -15.68 6.38 -46.20
CA LYS A 126 -16.36 6.40 -44.90
C LYS A 126 -15.82 5.31 -43.99
N LEU A 127 -15.74 4.06 -44.47
CA LEU A 127 -15.19 2.94 -43.70
C LEU A 127 -13.75 3.16 -43.24
N SER A 128 -12.86 3.59 -44.15
CA SER A 128 -11.46 3.85 -43.80
C SER A 128 -11.34 5.03 -42.82
N ARG A 129 -12.10 6.10 -43.02
CA ARG A 129 -12.10 7.28 -42.15
C ARG A 129 -12.61 6.95 -40.75
N THR A 130 -13.76 6.28 -40.63
CA THR A 130 -14.32 5.94 -39.32
C THR A 130 -13.47 4.87 -38.64
N GLY A 131 -12.97 3.87 -39.37
CA GLY A 131 -12.04 2.86 -38.82
C GLY A 131 -10.76 3.47 -38.26
N GLN A 132 -10.16 4.42 -38.97
CA GLN A 132 -9.00 5.16 -38.48
C GLN A 132 -9.33 6.00 -37.24
N ASN A 133 -10.53 6.58 -37.18
CA ASN A 133 -11.01 7.32 -36.00
C ASN A 133 -11.11 6.41 -34.78
N TYR A 134 -11.74 5.23 -34.90
CA TYR A 134 -11.82 4.24 -33.81
C TYR A 134 -10.43 3.82 -33.33
N ALA A 135 -9.52 3.49 -34.24
CA ALA A 135 -8.15 3.09 -33.88
C ALA A 135 -7.40 4.21 -33.15
N THR A 136 -7.57 5.46 -33.62
CA THR A 136 -6.90 6.63 -33.04
C THR A 136 -7.43 6.94 -31.64
N GLU A 137 -8.74 6.96 -31.45
CA GLU A 137 -9.34 7.25 -30.15
C GLU A 137 -9.09 6.11 -29.15
N LEU A 138 -9.12 4.84 -29.57
CA LEU A 138 -8.72 3.73 -28.71
C LEU A 138 -7.27 3.86 -28.25
N LYS A 139 -6.35 4.18 -29.17
CA LYS A 139 -4.94 4.39 -28.83
C LYS A 139 -4.78 5.54 -27.83
N LYS A 140 -5.47 6.66 -28.04
CA LYS A 140 -5.44 7.82 -27.15
C LYS A 140 -5.95 7.49 -25.75
N VAL A 141 -6.99 6.67 -25.63
CA VAL A 141 -7.51 6.23 -24.32
C VAL A 141 -6.48 5.34 -23.61
N ILE A 142 -5.88 4.38 -24.32
CA ILE A 142 -4.82 3.53 -23.76
C ILE A 142 -3.62 4.37 -23.33
N ASP A 143 -3.12 5.26 -24.19
CA ASP A 143 -1.98 6.15 -23.88
C ASP A 143 -2.26 7.00 -22.63
N LYS A 144 -3.49 7.53 -22.50
CA LYS A 144 -3.93 8.28 -21.32
C LYS A 144 -3.99 7.41 -20.05
N GLU A 145 -4.55 6.21 -20.14
CA GLU A 145 -4.64 5.29 -19.00
C GLU A 145 -3.25 4.83 -18.56
N THR A 146 -2.38 4.47 -19.50
CA THR A 146 -0.99 4.11 -19.24
C THR A 146 -0.23 5.26 -18.60
N ALA A 147 -0.35 6.49 -19.11
CA ALA A 147 0.28 7.66 -18.50
C ALA A 147 -0.24 7.89 -17.07
N GLY A 148 -1.56 7.80 -16.86
CA GLY A 148 -2.16 7.93 -15.53
C GLY A 148 -1.66 6.86 -14.55
N LYS A 149 -1.55 5.61 -14.99
CA LYS A 149 -1.02 4.51 -14.18
C LYS A 149 0.47 4.66 -13.89
N GLN A 150 1.25 5.18 -14.84
CA GLN A 150 2.65 5.47 -14.64
C GLN A 150 2.85 6.59 -13.60
N THR A 151 2.03 7.65 -13.64
CA THR A 151 2.03 8.69 -12.60
C THR A 151 1.61 8.14 -11.24
N GLN A 152 0.57 7.30 -11.18
CA GLN A 152 0.16 6.63 -9.93
C GLN A 152 1.30 5.80 -9.34
N LYS A 153 2.00 5.01 -10.18
CA LYS A 153 3.17 4.23 -9.78
C LYS A 153 4.28 5.11 -9.20
N GLN A 154 4.65 6.19 -9.91
CA GLN A 154 5.68 7.11 -9.44
C GLN A 154 5.32 7.77 -8.11
N ASN A 155 4.05 8.15 -7.91
CA ASN A 155 3.60 8.73 -6.65
C ASN A 155 3.67 7.71 -5.50
N LEU A 156 3.28 6.46 -5.74
CA LEU A 156 3.39 5.39 -4.75
C LEU A 156 4.85 5.10 -4.38
N GLU A 157 5.74 5.02 -5.36
CA GLU A 157 7.18 4.83 -5.13
C GLU A 157 7.77 5.98 -4.31
N GLN A 158 7.41 7.22 -4.61
CA GLN A 158 7.87 8.39 -3.83
C GLN A 158 7.32 8.40 -2.41
N ASN A 159 6.03 8.08 -2.23
CA ASN A 159 5.42 8.00 -0.90
C ASN A 159 6.09 6.91 -0.05
N LEU A 160 6.34 5.74 -0.64
CA LEU A 160 7.05 4.65 0.03
C LEU A 160 8.44 5.08 0.53
N VAL A 161 9.21 5.78 -0.31
CA VAL A 161 10.55 6.27 0.07
C VAL A 161 10.45 7.30 1.20
N LYS A 162 9.51 8.25 1.10
CA LYS A 162 9.31 9.28 2.13
C LYS A 162 8.88 8.68 3.47
N GLU A 163 7.93 7.77 3.46
CA GLU A 163 7.43 7.11 4.67
C GLU A 163 8.50 6.26 5.33
N LYS A 164 9.28 5.50 4.53
CA LYS A 164 10.45 4.77 5.05
C LYS A 164 11.47 5.68 5.71
N ALA A 165 11.78 6.83 5.09
CA ALA A 165 12.73 7.78 5.63
C ALA A 165 12.23 8.37 6.96
N SER A 166 10.97 8.84 7.00
CA SER A 166 10.34 9.39 8.21
C SER A 166 10.36 8.39 9.37
N LEU A 167 9.90 7.15 9.12
CA LEU A 167 9.87 6.12 10.15
C LEU A 167 11.27 5.73 10.61
N THR A 168 12.27 5.73 9.72
CA THR A 168 13.67 5.48 10.10
C THR A 168 14.19 6.56 11.03
N ASP A 169 13.92 7.83 10.72
CA ASP A 169 14.32 8.97 11.56
C ASP A 169 13.62 8.95 12.93
N GLU A 170 12.32 8.63 12.96
CA GLU A 170 11.54 8.47 14.19
C GLU A 170 12.09 7.34 15.07
N VAL A 171 12.44 6.19 14.47
CA VAL A 171 13.06 5.07 15.19
C VAL A 171 14.38 5.51 15.83
N GLN A 172 15.26 6.19 15.08
CA GLN A 172 16.54 6.68 15.62
C GLN A 172 16.35 7.67 16.77
N GLN A 173 15.35 8.54 16.68
CA GLN A 173 15.02 9.50 17.75
C GLN A 173 14.51 8.78 19.01
N ILE A 174 13.69 7.74 18.85
CA ILE A 174 13.20 6.91 19.96
C ILE A 174 14.38 6.17 20.61
N GLU A 175 15.26 5.56 19.82
CA GLU A 175 16.45 4.86 20.33
C GLU A 175 17.35 5.80 21.16
N LYS A 176 17.60 7.01 20.66
CA LYS A 176 18.35 8.03 21.40
C LYS A 176 17.67 8.38 22.73
N SER A 177 16.35 8.58 22.71
CA SER A 177 15.57 8.90 23.92
C SER A 177 15.63 7.78 24.95
N ILE A 178 15.62 6.52 24.51
CA ILE A 178 15.78 5.35 25.39
C ILE A 178 17.15 5.35 26.07
N LEU A 179 18.23 5.68 25.34
CA LEU A 179 19.56 5.76 25.92
C LEU A 179 19.65 6.85 26.99
N GLU A 180 19.13 8.04 26.71
CA GLU A 180 19.09 9.15 27.67
C GLU A 180 18.28 8.79 28.92
N LEU A 181 17.14 8.11 28.76
CA LEU A 181 16.32 7.66 29.89
C LEU A 181 17.02 6.60 30.74
N ARG A 182 17.75 5.66 30.10
CA ARG A 182 18.55 4.65 30.82
C ARG A 182 19.68 5.28 31.62
N GLU A 183 20.36 6.28 31.07
CA GLU A 183 21.39 7.03 31.78
C GLU A 183 20.81 7.76 32.99
N LYS A 184 19.70 8.49 32.81
CA LYS A 184 18.98 9.18 33.90
C LYS A 184 18.54 8.20 34.99
N LEU A 185 18.03 7.04 34.61
CA LEU A 185 17.64 5.99 35.55
C LEU A 185 18.84 5.50 36.37
N SER A 186 19.96 5.22 35.70
CA SER A 186 21.21 4.79 36.36
C SER A 186 21.72 5.82 37.38
N LEU A 187 21.73 7.11 37.00
CA LEU A 187 22.11 8.20 37.89
C LEU A 187 21.19 8.27 39.12
N LYS A 188 19.87 8.16 38.93
CA LYS A 188 18.92 8.18 40.05
C LYS A 188 19.04 6.96 40.96
N GLN A 189 19.36 5.80 40.40
CA GLN A 189 19.62 4.59 41.18
C GLN A 189 20.87 4.76 42.07
N LYS A 190 21.92 5.40 41.53
CA LYS A 190 23.13 5.75 42.28
C LYS A 190 22.80 6.75 43.40
N ASP A 191 22.11 7.85 43.07
CA ASP A 191 21.68 8.85 44.05
C ASP A 191 20.90 8.20 45.21
N LEU A 192 20.01 7.25 44.88
CA LEU A 192 19.20 6.52 45.86
C LEU A 192 20.08 5.63 46.76
N ASN A 193 21.06 4.93 46.20
CA ASN A 193 21.95 4.07 46.98
C ASN A 193 22.88 4.87 47.91
N GLU A 194 23.25 6.08 47.52
CA GLU A 194 24.10 6.97 48.32
C GLU A 194 23.33 7.75 49.40
N ILE A 195 21.99 7.64 49.42
CA ILE A 195 21.15 8.47 50.29
C ILE A 195 21.44 8.21 51.78
N ASN A 196 21.61 6.95 52.17
CA ASN A 196 21.85 6.60 53.57
C ASN A 196 23.19 7.15 54.05
N SER A 197 24.23 7.05 53.22
CA SER A 197 25.56 7.61 53.54
C SER A 197 25.54 9.12 53.80
N LYS A 198 24.58 9.85 53.21
CA LYS A 198 24.41 11.29 53.44
C LYS A 198 23.81 11.62 54.80
N TYR A 199 22.88 10.80 55.30
CA TYR A 199 22.07 11.11 56.47
C TYR A 199 22.47 10.34 57.74
N GLU A 200 23.02 9.12 57.61
CA GLU A 200 23.46 8.30 58.74
C GLU A 200 24.38 9.04 59.73
N PRO A 201 25.43 9.76 59.30
CA PRO A 201 26.29 10.48 60.25
C PRO A 201 25.57 11.57 61.02
N GLN A 202 24.57 12.21 60.40
CA GLN A 202 23.78 13.27 61.03
C GLN A 202 22.80 12.68 62.04
N LEU A 203 22.19 11.54 61.72
CA LEU A 203 21.34 10.80 62.65
C LEU A 203 22.15 10.33 63.86
N LEU A 204 23.34 9.76 63.64
CA LEU A 204 24.23 9.30 64.71
C LEU A 204 24.69 10.45 65.62
N ASP A 205 25.03 11.62 65.06
CA ASP A 205 25.37 12.81 65.85
C ASP A 205 24.20 13.29 66.73
N ILE A 206 22.98 13.26 66.20
CA ILE A 206 21.77 13.60 66.95
C ILE A 206 21.55 12.60 68.09
N ASP A 207 21.66 11.30 67.81
CA ASP A 207 21.48 10.25 68.83
C ASP A 207 22.51 10.37 69.95
N ASN A 208 23.77 10.65 69.61
CA ASN A 208 24.84 10.89 70.59
C ASN A 208 24.53 12.11 71.46
N LYS A 209 24.05 13.21 70.86
CA LYS A 209 23.66 14.42 71.61
C LYS A 209 22.47 14.18 72.54
N ILE A 210 21.48 13.40 72.10
CA ILE A 210 20.35 12.97 72.94
C ILE A 210 20.85 12.15 74.12
N ALA A 211 21.74 11.17 73.88
CA ALA A 211 22.30 10.33 74.93
C ALA A 211 23.07 11.15 75.98
N ILE A 212 23.97 12.04 75.53
CA ILE A 212 24.73 12.94 76.42
C ILE A 212 23.79 13.83 77.23
N GLY A 213 22.78 14.41 76.58
CA GLY A 213 21.79 15.26 77.25
C GLY A 213 21.03 14.51 78.35
N ASN A 214 20.57 13.29 78.06
CA ASN A 214 19.87 12.44 79.03
C ASN A 214 20.77 12.07 80.22
N THR A 215 22.04 11.72 79.97
CA THR A 215 23.02 11.44 81.04
C THR A 215 23.25 12.67 81.91
N ALA A 216 23.48 13.84 81.31
CA ALA A 216 23.69 15.07 82.07
C ALA A 216 22.47 15.44 82.94
N VAL A 217 21.25 15.28 82.40
CA VAL A 217 20.02 15.51 83.18
C VAL A 217 19.91 14.52 84.33
N ALA A 218 20.21 13.23 84.10
CA ALA A 218 20.18 12.22 85.15
C ALA A 218 21.18 12.51 86.27
N GLU A 219 22.39 12.96 85.94
CA GLU A 219 23.41 13.39 86.92
C GLU A 219 22.92 14.58 87.76
N VAL A 220 22.37 15.62 87.12
CA VAL A 220 21.80 16.78 87.83
C VAL A 220 20.64 16.36 88.73
N VAL A 221 19.77 15.47 88.27
CA VAL A 221 18.67 14.94 89.07
C VAL A 221 19.20 14.16 90.29
N ALA A 222 20.24 13.35 90.12
CA ALA A 222 20.88 12.61 91.21
C ALA A 222 21.53 13.56 92.24
N ASP A 223 22.21 14.62 91.77
CA ASP A 223 22.79 15.65 92.64
C ASP A 223 21.72 16.39 93.45
N ILE A 224 20.60 16.76 92.81
CA ILE A 224 19.45 17.36 93.48
C ILE A 224 18.88 16.41 94.55
N GLN A 225 18.67 15.13 94.20
CA GLN A 225 18.16 14.13 95.14
C GLN A 225 19.11 13.94 96.34
N ASN A 226 20.42 13.91 96.10
CA ASN A 226 21.41 13.82 97.16
C ASN A 226 21.38 15.03 98.09
N ALA A 227 21.30 16.25 97.54
CA ALA A 227 21.18 17.48 98.33
C ALA A 227 19.89 17.49 99.18
N LEU A 228 18.76 17.06 98.60
CA LEU A 228 17.49 16.91 99.33
C LEU A 228 17.63 15.92 100.50
N ASN A 229 18.22 14.75 100.27
CA ASN A 229 18.46 13.75 101.31
C ASN A 229 19.35 14.31 102.45
N LEU A 230 20.40 15.07 102.12
CA LEU A 230 21.29 15.69 103.13
C LEU A 230 20.55 16.71 103.99
N ILE A 231 19.68 17.52 103.39
CA ILE A 231 18.82 18.48 104.11
C ILE A 231 17.91 17.72 105.08
N GLU A 232 17.19 16.70 104.61
CA GLU A 232 16.27 15.91 105.44
C GLU A 232 16.97 15.20 106.60
N THR A 233 18.22 14.78 106.43
CA THR A 233 18.96 14.00 107.45
C THR A 233 19.76 14.85 108.44
N ASN A 234 20.13 16.09 108.10
CA ASN A 234 21.08 16.89 108.90
C ASN A 234 20.50 18.20 109.44
N ILE A 235 19.34 18.65 108.97
CA ILE A 235 18.70 19.89 109.43
C ILE A 235 17.39 19.54 110.15
N ASN A 236 17.39 19.71 111.48
CA ASN A 236 16.21 19.65 112.35
C ASN A 236 15.70 21.05 112.66
#